data_AF-F9P7C8-F1
#
_entry.id   AF-F9P7C8-F1
#
_cell.length_a   1.000
_cell.length_b   1.000
_cell.length_c   1.000
_cell.angle_alpha   90.00
_cell.angle_beta   90.00
_cell.angle_gamma   90.00
#
_symmetry.space_group_name_H-M   'P 1'
#
loop_
_entity.id
_entity.type
_entity.pdbx_description
1 polymer ?
#
loop_
_entity_poly.entity_id
_entity_poly.type
_entity_poly.pdbx_seq_one_letter_code
_entity_poly.pdbx_strand_id
1 'polypeptide(L)'
;MTERAHEEGLRPVDVVLTSAQNKQAIKELIEKIEQYRKGRDVYVVGVTNVGKSTLINAIIQEITGDKDIITTSRFPGTTLDKIEIPLVDGSHIYDTPGIIHRHQMAHYLSAKNLKYVSPKKEIKPKTYQLNPEQTLFLGGLGRFDFVSGNKQGFTAYFDNELQLHRTKLAGAGEFYEKHVGSLLTPPSKKKWQIFRS
;
A
#
# COMPACT_ATOMS: atom_id res chain seq x y z
N MET A 1 -13.56 5.69 6.26
CA MET A 1 -12.51 6.40 5.48
C MET A 1 -12.76 7.90 5.46
N THR A 2 -14.00 8.35 5.20
CA THR A 2 -14.39 9.77 5.30
C THR A 2 -14.09 10.39 6.66
N GLU A 3 -14.36 9.67 7.75
CA GLU A 3 -14.03 10.13 9.12
C GLU A 3 -12.54 10.39 9.30
N ARG A 4 -11.66 9.47 8.87
CA ARG A 4 -10.20 9.67 8.93
C ARG A 4 -9.72 10.85 8.07
N ALA A 5 -10.33 11.07 6.91
CA ALA A 5 -10.01 12.25 6.10
C ALA A 5 -10.40 13.55 6.82
N HIS A 6 -11.56 13.56 7.47
CA HIS A 6 -12.03 14.70 8.25
C HIS A 6 -11.12 15.00 9.46
N GLU A 7 -10.61 13.96 10.14
CA GLU A 7 -9.64 14.10 11.24
C GLU A 7 -8.36 14.81 10.78
N GLU A 8 -7.92 14.56 9.55
CA GLU A 8 -6.77 15.21 8.91
C GLU A 8 -7.11 16.56 8.23
N GLY A 9 -8.34 17.07 8.44
CA GLY A 9 -8.81 18.35 7.90
C GLY A 9 -9.22 18.33 6.42
N LEU A 10 -9.19 17.17 5.76
CA LEU A 10 -9.65 17.01 4.39
C LEU A 10 -11.16 16.75 4.36
N ARG A 11 -11.90 17.47 3.53
CA ARG A 11 -13.34 17.26 3.32
C ARG A 11 -13.61 16.83 1.88
N PRO A 12 -13.46 15.53 1.57
CA PRO A 12 -13.67 15.03 0.21
C PRO A 12 -15.15 15.12 -0.18
N VAL A 13 -15.42 15.45 -1.45
CA VAL A 13 -16.78 15.44 -2.00
C VAL A 13 -17.30 13.99 -2.11
N ASP A 14 -16.41 13.03 -2.32
CA ASP A 14 -16.73 11.60 -2.39
C ASP A 14 -15.51 10.75 -2.01
N VAL A 15 -15.73 9.51 -1.58
CA VAL A 15 -14.68 8.53 -1.29
C VAL A 15 -14.97 7.24 -2.05
N VAL A 16 -14.04 6.84 -2.91
CA VAL A 16 -14.17 5.67 -3.79
C VAL A 16 -13.11 4.64 -3.45
N LEU A 17 -13.52 3.39 -3.24
CA LEU A 17 -12.61 2.24 -3.21
C LEU A 17 -12.46 1.71 -4.63
N THR A 18 -11.23 1.62 -5.12
CA THR A 18 -10.96 1.16 -6.48
C THR A 18 -9.76 0.23 -6.52
N SER A 19 -9.64 -0.53 -7.60
CA SER A 19 -8.48 -1.36 -7.89
C SER A 19 -8.08 -1.19 -9.34
N ALA A 20 -6.83 -0.79 -9.57
CA ALA A 20 -6.24 -0.69 -10.91
C ALA A 20 -6.21 -2.04 -11.67
N GLN A 21 -6.43 -3.16 -10.97
CA GLN A 21 -6.48 -4.49 -11.57
C GLN A 21 -7.91 -4.89 -11.99
N ASN A 22 -8.94 -4.17 -11.55
CA ASN A 22 -10.34 -4.45 -11.87
C ASN A 22 -10.90 -3.39 -12.83
N LYS A 23 -11.11 -3.78 -14.09
CA LYS A 23 -11.64 -2.88 -15.14
C LYS A 23 -12.98 -2.25 -14.78
N GLN A 24 -13.89 -2.99 -14.16
CA GLN A 24 -15.21 -2.46 -13.78
C GLN A 24 -15.08 -1.36 -12.73
N ALA A 25 -14.20 -1.55 -11.74
CA ALA A 25 -13.91 -0.53 -10.72
C ALA A 25 -13.24 0.73 -11.30
N ILE A 26 -12.53 0.59 -12.42
CA ILE A 26 -11.94 1.73 -13.16
C ILE A 26 -13.01 2.49 -13.94
N LYS A 27 -13.94 1.79 -14.60
CA LYS A 27 -15.09 2.44 -15.26
C LYS A 27 -15.91 3.27 -14.29
N GLU A 28 -16.27 2.68 -13.15
CA GLU A 28 -17.02 3.36 -12.09
C GLU A 28 -16.25 4.57 -11.52
N LEU A 29 -14.92 4.48 -11.42
CA LEU A 29 -14.09 5.60 -11.02
C LEU A 29 -14.11 6.73 -12.07
N ILE A 30 -14.00 6.39 -13.35
CA ILE A 30 -14.05 7.37 -14.45
C ILE A 30 -15.41 8.07 -14.47
N GLU A 31 -16.51 7.33 -14.34
CA GLU A 31 -17.87 7.90 -14.27
C GLU A 31 -18.02 8.90 -13.11
N LYS A 32 -17.49 8.57 -11.92
CA LYS A 32 -17.49 9.50 -10.78
C LYS A 32 -16.61 10.72 -11.04
N ILE A 33 -15.44 10.55 -11.64
CA ILE A 33 -14.56 11.68 -12.01
C ILE A 33 -15.30 12.62 -12.98
N GLU A 34 -15.94 12.07 -14.01
CA GLU A 34 -16.76 12.83 -14.96
C GLU A 34 -17.89 13.60 -14.27
N GLN A 35 -18.62 12.93 -13.37
CA GLN A 35 -19.71 13.54 -12.59
C GLN A 35 -19.24 14.77 -11.78
N TYR A 36 -18.07 14.70 -11.14
CA TYR A 36 -17.58 15.77 -10.26
C TYR A 36 -16.73 16.83 -10.96
N ARG A 37 -15.99 16.46 -12.03
CA ARG A 37 -15.12 17.42 -12.73
C ARG A 37 -15.93 18.49 -13.44
N LYS A 38 -17.12 18.15 -13.95
CA LYS A 38 -18.03 19.09 -14.64
C LYS A 38 -17.32 19.87 -15.76
N GLY A 39 -16.57 19.16 -16.63
CA GLY A 39 -15.82 19.77 -17.74
C GLY A 39 -14.47 20.37 -17.38
N ARG A 40 -14.03 20.31 -16.11
CA ARG A 40 -12.73 20.84 -15.66
C ARG A 40 -11.62 19.80 -15.77
N ASP A 41 -10.38 20.29 -15.79
CA ASP A 41 -9.19 19.45 -15.69
C ASP A 41 -9.14 18.71 -14.35
N VAL A 42 -8.47 17.55 -14.36
CA VAL A 42 -8.33 16.66 -13.21
C VAL A 42 -6.85 16.55 -12.86
N TYR A 43 -6.50 16.76 -11.59
CA TYR A 43 -5.13 16.60 -11.11
C TYR A 43 -5.06 15.43 -10.15
N VAL A 44 -4.22 14.44 -10.48
CA VAL A 44 -4.01 13.28 -9.62
C VAL A 44 -2.84 13.56 -8.68
N VAL A 45 -3.12 13.61 -7.38
CA VAL A 45 -2.14 13.88 -6.32
C VAL A 45 -2.07 12.71 -5.35
N GLY A 46 -0.88 12.45 -4.81
CA GLY A 46 -0.68 11.40 -3.83
C GLY A 46 0.78 11.21 -3.47
N VAL A 47 1.02 10.54 -2.34
CA VAL A 47 2.39 10.17 -1.94
C VAL A 47 2.93 9.06 -2.85
N THR A 48 4.26 8.93 -2.92
CA THR A 48 4.88 7.86 -3.71
C THR A 48 4.51 6.46 -3.18
N ASN A 49 4.54 5.44 -4.04
CA ASN A 49 4.26 4.02 -3.73
C ASN A 49 2.83 3.65 -3.29
N VAL A 50 1.84 4.54 -3.42
CA VAL A 50 0.42 4.21 -3.15
C VAL A 50 -0.29 3.54 -4.32
N GLY A 51 0.37 3.42 -5.47
CA GLY A 51 -0.21 2.88 -6.71
C GLY A 51 -0.77 3.93 -7.67
N LYS A 52 -0.44 5.23 -7.49
CA LYS A 52 -0.86 6.33 -8.38
C LYS A 52 -0.61 6.04 -9.86
N SER A 53 0.62 5.73 -10.24
CA SER A 53 0.97 5.45 -11.65
C SER A 53 0.25 4.21 -12.20
N THR A 54 0.03 3.18 -11.37
CA THR A 54 -0.74 1.99 -11.76
C THR A 54 -2.20 2.35 -12.05
N LEU A 55 -2.80 3.20 -11.20
CA LEU A 55 -4.17 3.67 -11.38
C LEU A 55 -4.32 4.53 -12.65
N ILE A 56 -3.37 5.45 -12.87
CA ILE A 56 -3.37 6.33 -14.05
C ILE A 56 -3.24 5.52 -15.34
N ASN A 57 -2.31 4.56 -15.38
CA ASN A 57 -2.17 3.68 -16.55
C ASN A 57 -3.43 2.87 -16.82
N ALA A 58 -4.15 2.42 -15.78
CA ALA A 58 -5.41 1.72 -15.94
C ALA A 58 -6.52 2.63 -16.49
N ILE A 59 -6.57 3.90 -16.05
CA ILE A 59 -7.50 4.91 -16.58
C ILE A 59 -7.19 5.21 -18.05
N ILE A 60 -5.91 5.43 -18.40
CA ILE A 60 -5.48 5.66 -19.80
C ILE A 60 -5.96 4.50 -20.67
N GLN A 61 -5.64 3.27 -20.28
CA GLN A 61 -5.98 2.08 -21.05
C GLN A 61 -7.51 1.95 -21.26
N GLU A 62 -8.32 2.33 -20.28
CA GLU A 62 -9.78 2.26 -20.37
C GLU A 62 -10.37 3.37 -21.26
N ILE A 63 -9.79 4.58 -21.23
CA ILE A 63 -10.27 5.72 -22.02
C ILE A 63 -9.83 5.62 -23.49
N THR A 64 -8.56 5.32 -23.74
CA THR A 64 -7.98 5.37 -25.09
C THR A 64 -8.04 4.03 -25.82
N GLY A 65 -8.18 2.91 -25.09
CA GLY A 65 -8.04 1.56 -25.64
C GLY A 65 -6.60 1.19 -26.03
N ASP A 66 -5.66 2.14 -25.95
CA ASP A 66 -4.28 2.01 -26.41
C ASP A 66 -3.30 2.04 -25.23
N LYS A 67 -2.33 1.12 -25.24
CA LYS A 67 -1.30 1.03 -24.19
C LYS A 67 -0.17 2.04 -24.35
N ASP A 68 -0.02 2.64 -25.54
CA ASP A 68 1.18 3.38 -25.95
C ASP A 68 0.99 4.91 -26.04
N ILE A 69 -0.21 5.44 -25.74
CA ILE A 69 -0.44 6.89 -25.72
C ILE A 69 0.00 7.44 -24.36
N ILE A 70 1.32 7.59 -24.19
CA ILE A 70 1.91 8.45 -23.17
C ILE A 70 2.52 9.64 -23.92
N THR A 71 1.74 10.71 -24.10
CA THR A 71 2.25 11.98 -24.62
C THR A 71 3.10 12.64 -23.53
N THR A 72 4.39 12.29 -23.52
CA THR A 72 5.40 12.88 -22.62
C THR A 72 5.64 14.35 -23.01
N SER A 73 5.22 15.30 -22.16
CA SER A 73 5.67 16.68 -22.31
C SER A 73 7.11 16.76 -21.78
N ARG A 74 8.10 16.81 -22.68
CA ARG A 74 9.51 16.93 -22.31
C ARG A 74 9.78 18.35 -21.79
N PHE A 75 9.89 18.52 -20.47
CA PHE A 75 10.61 19.66 -19.90
C PHE A 75 12.07 19.25 -19.62
N PRO A 76 13.08 19.96 -20.14
CA PRO A 76 14.48 19.58 -19.93
C PRO A 76 14.90 19.76 -18.46
N GLY A 77 15.39 18.71 -17.79
CA GLY A 77 16.16 18.86 -16.55
C GLY A 77 15.84 17.94 -15.36
N THR A 78 14.78 17.13 -15.36
CA THR A 78 14.53 16.13 -14.29
C THR A 78 13.87 14.86 -14.83
N THR A 79 13.99 13.74 -14.10
CA THR A 79 13.38 12.41 -14.40
C THR A 79 11.98 12.25 -13.78
N LEU A 80 11.12 13.28 -13.91
CA LEU A 80 9.75 13.27 -13.40
C LEU A 80 8.80 13.75 -14.51
N ASP A 81 8.39 12.82 -15.36
CA ASP A 81 7.48 13.09 -16.46
C ASP A 81 6.08 13.45 -15.93
N LYS A 82 5.61 14.66 -16.25
CA LYS A 82 4.20 15.03 -16.14
C LYS A 82 3.47 14.31 -17.27
N ILE A 83 2.50 13.46 -16.92
CA ILE A 83 1.66 12.76 -17.90
C ILE A 83 0.40 13.59 -18.09
N GLU A 84 0.10 13.97 -19.33
CA GLU A 84 -1.12 14.68 -19.70
C GLU A 84 -1.98 13.75 -20.55
N ILE A 85 -3.21 13.50 -20.11
CA ILE A 85 -4.13 12.57 -20.78
C ILE A 85 -5.29 13.42 -21.30
N PRO A 86 -5.45 13.56 -22.63
CA PRO A 86 -6.54 14.33 -23.20
C PRO A 86 -7.87 13.59 -23.01
N LEU A 87 -8.91 14.33 -22.62
CA LEU A 87 -10.31 13.90 -22.60
C LEU A 87 -11.04 14.39 -23.84
N VAL A 88 -12.17 13.75 -24.16
CA VAL A 88 -12.93 14.00 -25.41
C VAL A 88 -13.45 15.43 -25.53
N ASP A 89 -13.65 16.12 -24.41
CA ASP A 89 -14.13 17.50 -24.34
C ASP A 89 -13.01 18.56 -24.38
N GLY A 90 -11.76 18.15 -24.59
CA GLY A 90 -10.60 19.04 -24.65
C GLY A 90 -9.96 19.36 -23.30
N SER A 91 -10.53 18.86 -22.19
CA SER A 91 -9.89 18.91 -20.86
C SER A 91 -8.86 17.79 -20.69
N HIS A 92 -8.10 17.81 -19.59
CA HIS A 92 -7.01 16.86 -19.37
C HIS A 92 -7.02 16.25 -17.97
N ILE A 93 -6.50 15.04 -17.86
CA ILE A 93 -6.04 14.45 -16.60
C ILE A 93 -4.52 14.62 -16.51
N TYR A 94 -4.06 15.26 -15.44
CA TYR A 94 -2.66 15.53 -15.17
C TYR A 94 -2.13 14.62 -14.06
N ASP A 95 -1.09 13.85 -14.36
CA ASP A 95 -0.32 13.18 -13.31
C ASP A 95 0.68 14.15 -12.67
N THR A 96 0.63 14.28 -11.35
CA THR A 96 1.60 15.07 -10.59
C THR A 96 2.69 14.16 -10.01
N PRO A 97 3.97 14.60 -9.94
CA PRO A 97 5.01 13.90 -9.19
C PRO A 97 4.55 13.49 -7.80
N GLY A 98 4.78 12.23 -7.42
CA GLY A 98 4.37 11.75 -6.10
C GLY A 98 5.13 12.46 -4.98
N ILE A 99 4.43 12.85 -3.91
CA ILE A 99 5.05 13.49 -2.75
C ILE A 99 5.81 12.42 -1.94
N ILE A 100 7.12 12.61 -1.73
CA ILE A 100 7.94 11.66 -0.97
C ILE A 100 7.70 11.87 0.53
N HIS A 101 7.07 10.90 1.20
CA HIS A 101 6.78 10.99 2.64
C HIS A 101 7.71 10.10 3.47
N ARG A 102 8.75 10.72 4.05
CA ARG A 102 9.90 10.03 4.70
C ARG A 102 9.57 9.08 5.86
N HIS A 103 8.38 9.16 6.46
CA HIS A 103 7.96 8.36 7.61
C HIS A 103 7.20 7.06 7.27
N GLN A 104 6.97 6.73 5.99
CA GLN A 104 6.31 5.46 5.64
C GLN A 104 7.24 4.26 5.87
N MET A 105 6.69 3.13 6.34
CA MET A 105 7.41 1.85 6.45
C MET A 105 8.07 1.41 5.13
N ALA A 106 7.51 1.87 4.00
CA ALA A 106 8.06 1.71 2.66
C ALA A 106 9.47 2.29 2.46
N HIS A 107 9.91 3.24 3.29
CA HIS A 107 11.28 3.78 3.26
C HIS A 107 12.30 2.89 3.97
N TYR A 108 11.90 2.20 5.04
CA TYR A 108 12.76 1.26 5.76
C TYR A 108 12.91 -0.07 5.00
N LEU A 109 11.97 -0.37 4.09
CA LEU A 109 12.04 -1.53 3.21
C LEU A 109 12.57 -1.10 1.84
N SER A 110 13.76 -1.57 1.45
CA SER A 110 14.24 -1.41 0.07
C SER A 110 13.13 -1.80 -0.94
N ALA A 111 13.10 -1.22 -2.15
CA ALA A 111 12.09 -1.56 -3.18
C ALA A 111 11.99 -3.08 -3.45
N LYS A 112 13.12 -3.79 -3.28
CA LYS A 112 13.19 -5.26 -3.37
C LYS A 112 12.48 -5.98 -2.22
N ASN A 113 12.27 -5.33 -1.06
CA ASN A 113 11.57 -5.82 0.12
C ASN A 113 10.06 -5.49 0.11
N LEU A 114 9.66 -4.38 -0.52
CA LEU A 114 8.26 -3.95 -0.61
C LEU A 114 7.36 -5.03 -1.24
N LYS A 115 7.85 -5.70 -2.30
CA LYS A 115 7.14 -6.79 -2.98
C LYS A 115 6.81 -8.02 -2.13
N TYR A 116 7.39 -8.12 -0.92
CA TYR A 116 7.16 -9.22 0.03
C TYR A 116 6.24 -8.83 1.18
N VAL A 117 5.93 -7.54 1.35
CA VAL A 117 4.96 -7.05 2.34
C VAL A 117 3.67 -6.56 1.68
N SER A 118 3.71 -6.27 0.38
CA SER A 118 2.54 -5.93 -0.41
C SER A 118 1.78 -7.19 -0.82
N PRO A 119 0.54 -7.39 -0.35
CA PRO A 119 -0.28 -8.53 -0.71
C PRO A 119 -0.48 -8.59 -2.22
N LYS A 120 -0.11 -9.72 -2.83
CA LYS A 120 -0.37 -9.98 -4.26
C LYS A 120 -1.72 -10.63 -4.53
N LYS A 121 -2.34 -11.16 -3.48
CA LYS A 121 -3.62 -11.83 -3.49
C LYS A 121 -4.45 -11.29 -2.33
N GLU A 122 -5.76 -11.48 -2.41
CA GLU A 122 -6.67 -11.19 -1.31
C GLU A 122 -6.13 -11.80 0.00
N ILE A 123 -6.04 -10.96 1.04
CA ILE A 123 -5.58 -11.38 2.36
C ILE A 123 -6.62 -12.31 2.95
N LYS A 124 -6.22 -13.53 3.29
CA LYS A 124 -7.08 -14.47 4.01
C LYS A 124 -6.92 -14.26 5.51
N PRO A 125 -8.04 -14.16 6.27
CA PRO A 125 -7.97 -14.05 7.72
C PRO A 125 -7.33 -15.31 8.31
N LYS A 126 -6.31 -15.14 9.15
CA LYS A 126 -5.71 -16.24 9.94
C LYS A 126 -6.01 -16.03 11.42
N THR A 127 -6.85 -16.87 12.00
CA THR A 127 -7.25 -16.76 13.42
C THR A 127 -6.36 -17.63 14.31
N TYR A 128 -5.76 -17.02 15.32
CA TYR A 128 -4.96 -17.68 16.36
C TYR A 128 -5.69 -17.60 17.69
N GLN A 129 -5.93 -18.75 18.32
CA GLN A 129 -6.40 -18.81 19.70
C GLN A 129 -5.19 -18.62 20.63
N LEU A 130 -5.21 -17.55 21.41
CA LEU A 130 -4.14 -17.23 22.36
C LEU A 130 -4.64 -17.31 23.79
N ASN A 131 -3.79 -17.87 24.65
CA ASN A 131 -3.88 -17.71 26.10
C ASN A 131 -3.10 -16.46 26.52
N PRO A 132 -3.39 -15.88 27.69
CA PRO A 132 -2.51 -14.87 28.29
C PRO A 132 -1.06 -15.33 28.32
N GLU A 133 -0.15 -14.36 28.26
CA GLU A 133 1.30 -14.57 28.19
C GLU A 133 1.75 -15.34 26.94
N GLN A 134 1.08 -15.12 25.81
CA GLN A 134 1.52 -15.61 24.51
C GLN A 134 1.83 -14.47 23.56
N THR A 135 2.80 -14.72 22.68
CA THR A 135 3.28 -13.76 21.68
C THR A 135 3.07 -14.33 20.27
N LEU A 136 2.63 -13.48 19.36
CA LEU A 136 2.63 -13.73 17.92
C LEU A 136 3.67 -12.82 17.24
N PHE A 137 4.63 -13.44 16.56
CA PHE A 137 5.58 -12.75 15.68
C PHE A 137 5.05 -12.66 14.26
N LEU A 138 5.13 -11.47 13.69
CA LEU A 138 4.75 -11.14 12.31
C LEU A 138 6.00 -11.18 11.42
N GLY A 139 6.53 -12.39 11.20
CA GLY A 139 7.90 -12.55 10.74
C GLY A 139 8.88 -11.85 11.68
N GLY A 140 9.88 -11.15 11.13
CA GLY A 140 10.78 -10.27 11.87
C GLY A 140 10.32 -8.80 11.92
N LEU A 141 9.14 -8.47 11.37
CA LEU A 141 8.69 -7.08 11.18
C LEU A 141 7.95 -6.49 12.39
N GLY A 142 7.35 -7.35 13.22
CA GLY A 142 6.54 -6.91 14.34
C GLY A 142 6.22 -8.04 15.32
N ARG A 143 5.75 -7.64 16.51
CA ARG A 143 5.40 -8.54 17.62
C ARG A 143 4.08 -8.09 18.23
N PHE A 144 3.22 -9.04 18.53
CA PHE A 144 1.99 -8.85 19.28
C PHE A 144 2.03 -9.70 20.54
N ASP A 145 1.94 -9.08 21.71
CA ASP A 145 1.98 -9.75 23.01
C ASP A 145 0.60 -9.71 23.65
N PHE A 146 0.01 -10.88 23.90
CA PHE A 146 -1.22 -10.98 24.68
C PHE A 146 -0.87 -11.09 26.16
N VAL A 147 -0.71 -9.94 26.82
CA VAL A 147 -0.20 -9.87 28.20
C VAL A 147 -1.20 -10.40 29.22
N SER A 148 -2.47 -10.00 29.13
CA SER A 148 -3.51 -10.41 30.09
C SER A 148 -4.90 -10.44 29.44
N GLY A 149 -5.79 -11.27 29.98
CA GLY A 149 -7.18 -11.42 29.51
C GLY A 149 -7.66 -12.87 29.60
N ASN A 150 -8.75 -13.19 28.90
CA ASN A 150 -9.22 -14.57 28.77
C ASN A 150 -8.70 -15.18 27.46
N LYS A 151 -8.65 -16.50 27.39
CA LYS A 151 -8.34 -17.19 26.13
C LYS A 151 -9.30 -16.71 25.04
N GLN A 152 -8.76 -16.13 23.97
CA GLN A 152 -9.57 -15.57 22.89
C GLN A 152 -8.89 -15.69 21.53
N GLY A 153 -9.70 -15.59 20.48
CA GLY A 153 -9.23 -15.60 19.09
C GLY A 153 -8.77 -14.22 18.66
N PHE A 154 -7.59 -14.16 18.03
CA PHE A 154 -7.08 -12.98 17.36
C PHE A 154 -6.97 -13.28 15.86
N THR A 155 -7.67 -12.50 15.05
CA THR A 155 -7.65 -12.64 13.58
C THR A 155 -6.65 -11.70 12.97
N ALA A 156 -5.62 -12.28 12.36
CA ALA A 156 -4.52 -11.60 11.73
C ALA A 156 -4.79 -11.45 10.22
N TYR A 157 -4.74 -10.21 9.72
CA TYR A 157 -4.87 -9.87 8.30
C TYR A 157 -3.51 -9.41 7.75
N PHE A 158 -2.73 -10.35 7.24
CA PHE A 158 -1.41 -10.10 6.64
C PHE A 158 -1.26 -10.82 5.31
N ASP A 159 -0.17 -10.54 4.59
CA ASP A 159 0.17 -11.30 3.38
C ASP A 159 0.10 -12.82 3.65
N ASN A 160 -0.52 -13.56 2.72
CA ASN A 160 -0.79 -14.98 2.90
C ASN A 160 0.49 -15.82 3.04
N GLU A 161 1.60 -15.38 2.44
CA GLU A 161 2.91 -16.02 2.50
C GLU A 161 3.67 -15.65 3.79
N LEU A 162 3.23 -14.63 4.53
CA LEU A 162 3.82 -14.28 5.82
C LEU A 162 3.55 -15.41 6.84
N GLN A 163 4.63 -15.99 7.33
CA GLN A 163 4.61 -16.98 8.40
C GLN A 163 4.54 -16.27 9.75
N LEU A 164 3.51 -16.62 10.52
CA LEU A 164 3.33 -16.10 11.87
C LEU A 164 3.78 -17.15 12.89
N HIS A 165 4.61 -16.73 13.85
CA HIS A 165 5.18 -17.64 14.84
C HIS A 165 4.63 -17.34 16.23
N ARG A 166 3.97 -18.33 16.83
CA ARG A 166 3.45 -18.25 18.19
C ARG A 166 4.47 -18.78 19.20
N THR A 167 4.71 -18.02 20.27
CA THR A 167 5.59 -18.40 21.37
C THR A 167 4.98 -17.99 22.72
N LYS A 168 5.62 -18.37 23.83
CA LYS A 168 5.30 -17.79 25.14
C LYS A 168 5.89 -16.37 25.21
N LEU A 169 5.23 -15.49 25.95
CA LEU A 169 5.72 -14.14 26.22
C LEU A 169 7.05 -14.17 26.98
N ALA A 170 7.17 -15.10 27.93
CA ALA A 170 8.43 -15.40 28.59
C ALA A 170 9.48 -15.85 27.57
N GLY A 171 10.57 -15.09 27.45
CA GLY A 171 11.65 -15.36 26.50
C GLY A 171 11.39 -14.89 25.05
N ALA A 172 10.28 -14.19 24.78
CA ALA A 172 9.99 -13.70 23.44
C ALA A 172 11.08 -12.76 22.88
N GLY A 173 11.67 -11.92 23.74
CA GLY A 173 12.78 -11.04 23.34
C GLY A 173 14.02 -11.82 22.87
N GLU A 174 14.46 -12.79 23.66
CA GLU A 174 15.59 -13.68 23.32
C GLU A 174 15.31 -14.51 22.07
N PHE A 175 14.07 -15.02 21.95
CA PHE A 175 13.62 -15.72 20.76
C PHE A 175 13.75 -14.84 19.52
N TYR A 176 13.32 -13.57 19.60
CA TYR A 176 13.44 -12.63 18.48
C TYR A 176 14.89 -12.44 18.06
N GLU A 177 15.77 -12.08 19.00
CA GLU A 177 17.20 -11.83 18.71
C GLU A 177 17.88 -13.06 18.10
N LYS A 178 17.54 -14.26 18.57
CA LYS A 178 18.12 -15.51 18.07
C LYS A 178 17.61 -15.88 16.66
N HIS A 179 16.37 -15.54 16.34
CA HIS A 179 15.67 -16.09 15.18
C HIS A 179 15.34 -15.08 14.08
N VAL A 180 15.50 -13.78 14.32
CA VAL A 180 15.37 -12.74 13.30
C VAL A 180 16.34 -12.99 12.14
N GLY A 181 15.84 -12.90 10.91
CA GLY A 181 16.65 -13.18 9.72
C GLY A 181 16.75 -14.66 9.33
N SER A 182 16.29 -15.59 10.17
CA SER A 182 16.27 -17.04 9.87
C SER A 182 14.84 -17.60 9.89
N LEU A 183 14.33 -17.93 11.07
CA LEU A 183 12.95 -18.40 11.25
C LEU A 183 11.96 -17.23 11.18
N LEU A 184 12.28 -16.11 11.83
CA LEU A 184 11.48 -14.89 11.78
C LEU A 184 11.86 -14.07 10.56
N THR A 185 11.19 -14.35 9.44
CA THR A 185 11.38 -13.64 8.17
C THR A 185 10.05 -13.18 7.61
N PRO A 186 10.00 -12.04 6.89
CA PRO A 186 11.09 -11.09 6.58
C PRO A 186 11.45 -10.18 7.79
N PRO A 187 12.63 -9.49 7.79
CA PRO A 187 13.70 -9.54 6.79
C PRO A 187 14.55 -10.81 6.91
N SER A 188 15.34 -11.16 5.88
CA SER A 188 16.32 -12.25 5.95
C SER A 188 17.65 -11.79 6.56
N LYS A 189 18.52 -12.71 7.02
CA LYS A 189 19.77 -12.41 7.74
C LYS A 189 20.67 -11.39 7.03
N LYS A 190 20.84 -11.51 5.71
CA LYS A 190 21.62 -10.55 4.88
C LYS A 190 21.01 -9.14 4.87
N LYS A 191 19.71 -9.02 5.09
CA LYS A 191 18.95 -7.76 5.08
C LYS A 191 18.71 -7.20 6.48
N TRP A 192 18.74 -8.03 7.52
CA TRP A 192 18.66 -7.61 8.92
C TRP A 192 19.82 -6.70 9.31
N GLN A 193 21.04 -7.01 8.85
CA GLN A 193 22.23 -6.17 9.09
C GLN A 193 22.09 -4.74 8.55
N ILE A 194 21.28 -4.54 7.50
CA ILE A 194 20.99 -3.24 6.88
C ILE A 194 19.86 -2.50 7.62
N PHE A 195 19.02 -3.22 8.36
CA PHE A 195 17.91 -2.65 9.12
C PHE A 195 18.34 -2.05 10.47
N ARG A 196 19.52 -2.43 10.98
CA ARG A 196 20.09 -1.94 12.24
C ARG A 196 21.13 -0.81 12.07
N SER A 197 21.56 -0.51 10.84
CA SER A 197 22.47 0.59 10.49
C SER A 197 21.70 1.86 10.15
#